data_AF-A0A821LA89-F1
#
_entry.id   AF-A0A821LA89-F1
#
_cell.length_a   1.000
_cell.length_b   1.000
_cell.length_c   1.000
_cell.angle_alpha   90.00
_cell.angle_beta   90.00
_cell.angle_gamma   90.00
#
_symmetry.space_group_name_H-M   'P 1'
#
loop_
_entity.id
_entity.type
_entity.pdbx_description
1 polymer ?
#
loop_
_entity_poly.entity_id
_entity_poly.type
_entity_poly.pdbx_seq_one_letter_code
_entity_poly.pdbx_strand_id
1 'polypeptide(L)'
;LTKKMMNKAMMNATLLLKRLPSHCKRSVYSTEEYFYRRLQEVDKAEGFDNLGKIKWELAFYLFIVFIVVYFALWKGIKSSGKAVWITAIAPYIVLIILLIRGVTLSGSLIGIKYYLEPKMELLKSFSIWNAAATQIFFSLGPGFGVLLALSSYNKFHNNCYR
;
A
#
# COMPACT_ATOMS: atom_id res chain seq x y z
N LEU A 1 48.05 8.06 17.68
CA LEU A 1 47.93 9.09 16.62
C LEU A 1 46.84 8.77 15.57
N THR A 2 46.75 7.52 15.12
CA THR A 2 45.88 7.05 14.02
C THR A 2 44.38 7.25 14.24
N LYS A 3 43.81 6.96 15.42
CA LYS A 3 42.37 7.20 15.70
C LYS A 3 41.97 8.68 15.61
N LYS A 4 42.84 9.60 16.06
CA LYS A 4 42.58 11.04 16.04
C LYS A 4 42.63 11.61 14.62
N MET A 5 43.55 11.10 13.80
CA MET A 5 43.61 11.41 12.36
C MET A 5 42.39 10.86 11.60
N MET A 6 41.96 9.63 11.90
CA MET A 6 40.80 9.01 11.26
C MET A 6 39.49 9.75 11.57
N ASN A 7 39.31 10.18 12.82
CA ASN A 7 38.16 11.01 13.21
C ASN A 7 38.18 12.38 12.53
N LYS A 8 39.36 13.00 12.38
CA LYS A 8 39.51 14.28 11.67
C LYS A 8 39.23 14.13 10.17
N ALA A 9 39.65 13.02 9.56
CA ALA A 9 39.35 12.68 8.18
C ALA A 9 37.85 12.44 7.95
N MET A 10 37.18 11.70 8.84
CA MET A 10 35.71 11.52 8.79
C MET A 10 34.97 12.84 8.93
N MET A 11 35.39 13.70 9.87
CA MET A 11 34.74 15.00 10.10
C MET A 11 34.87 15.93 8.89
N ASN A 12 36.05 15.93 8.24
CA ASN A 12 36.27 16.66 6.99
C ASN A 12 35.45 16.09 5.83
N ALA A 13 35.36 14.77 5.71
CA ALA A 13 34.52 14.12 4.69
C ALA A 13 33.03 14.49 4.87
N THR A 14 32.53 14.52 6.11
CA THR A 14 31.16 14.95 6.42
C THR A 14 30.91 16.42 6.08
N LEU A 15 31.90 17.29 6.29
CA LEU A 15 31.84 18.70 5.90
C LEU A 15 31.83 18.89 4.38
N LEU A 16 32.62 18.08 3.66
CA LEU A 16 32.63 18.08 2.19
C LEU A 16 31.30 17.59 1.61
N LEU A 17 30.71 16.52 2.18
CA LEU A 17 29.37 16.05 1.81
C LEU A 17 28.28 17.09 2.06
N LYS A 18 28.39 17.89 3.13
CA LYS A 18 27.48 19.00 3.40
C LYS A 18 27.61 20.15 2.39
N ARG A 19 28.77 20.35 1.78
CA ARG A 19 29.04 21.43 0.80
C ARG A 19 28.61 21.12 -0.63
N LEU A 20 28.24 19.87 -0.95
CA LEU A 20 27.77 19.52 -2.28
C LEU A 20 26.40 20.17 -2.58
N PRO A 21 26.19 20.66 -3.81
CA PRO A 21 24.91 21.23 -4.24
C PRO A 21 23.78 20.22 -4.06
N SER A 22 22.59 20.70 -3.69
CA SER A 22 21.40 19.87 -3.38
C SER A 22 21.01 18.90 -4.50
N HIS A 23 21.32 19.23 -5.75
CA HIS A 23 21.14 18.34 -6.90
C HIS A 23 21.95 17.03 -6.81
N CYS A 24 23.10 17.02 -6.10
CA CYS A 24 23.93 15.84 -5.93
C CYS A 24 23.55 15.01 -4.68
N LYS A 25 22.66 15.50 -3.82
CA LYS A 25 22.28 14.86 -2.54
C LYS A 25 21.06 13.96 -2.61
N ARG A 26 20.30 13.99 -3.71
CA ARG A 26 19.09 13.18 -3.87
C ARG A 26 19.30 12.15 -4.97
N SER A 27 20.03 11.10 -4.64
CA SER A 27 19.87 9.83 -5.36
C SER A 27 18.46 9.34 -5.03
N VAL A 28 17.53 9.56 -5.96
CA VAL A 28 16.17 9.02 -5.88
C VAL A 28 16.18 7.69 -6.61
N TYR A 29 15.50 6.67 -6.08
CA TYR A 29 15.39 5.39 -6.78
C TYR A 29 14.62 5.58 -8.09
N SER A 30 15.05 4.92 -9.17
CA SER A 30 14.37 5.00 -10.47
C SER A 30 12.86 4.72 -10.37
N THR A 31 12.47 3.74 -9.54
CA THR A 31 11.05 3.42 -9.28
C THR A 31 10.30 4.57 -8.59
N GLU A 32 10.95 5.25 -7.66
CA GLU A 32 10.37 6.38 -6.93
C GLU A 32 10.18 7.58 -7.87
N GLU A 33 11.18 7.89 -8.69
CA GLU A 33 11.08 8.94 -9.70
C GLU A 33 9.98 8.63 -10.73
N TYR A 34 9.90 7.39 -11.20
CA TYR A 34 8.84 6.94 -12.11
C TYR A 34 7.46 7.09 -11.47
N PHE A 35 7.27 6.68 -10.21
CA PHE A 35 5.98 6.78 -9.54
C PHE A 35 5.52 8.24 -9.36
N TYR A 36 6.38 9.08 -8.77
CA TYR A 36 5.98 10.45 -8.45
C TYR A 36 5.94 11.39 -9.64
N ARG A 37 6.93 11.31 -10.55
CA ARG A 37 7.03 12.23 -11.68
C ARG A 37 6.34 11.74 -12.94
N ARG A 38 6.48 10.45 -13.27
CA ARG A 38 5.93 9.92 -14.52
C ARG A 38 4.49 9.43 -14.36
N LEU A 39 4.19 8.65 -13.32
CA LEU A 39 2.83 8.12 -13.12
C LEU A 39 1.88 9.19 -12.60
N GLN A 40 2.21 9.82 -11.47
CA GLN A 40 1.35 10.79 -10.79
C GLN A 40 1.48 12.23 -11.32
N GLU A 41 2.64 12.62 -11.87
CA GLU A 41 2.97 14.00 -12.26
C GLU A 41 2.79 15.03 -11.12
N VAL A 42 3.06 14.59 -9.89
CA VAL A 42 2.89 15.41 -8.67
C VAL A 42 3.77 16.66 -8.68
N ASP A 43 4.89 16.62 -9.40
CA ASP A 43 5.80 17.73 -9.61
C ASP A 43 5.18 18.91 -10.39
N LYS A 44 4.06 18.68 -11.09
CA LYS A 44 3.34 19.72 -11.84
C LYS A 44 2.22 20.39 -11.03
N ALA A 45 1.96 19.91 -9.81
CA ALA A 45 0.98 20.49 -8.91
C ALA A 45 1.66 21.45 -7.93
N GLU A 46 1.10 22.64 -7.75
CA GLU A 46 1.55 23.63 -6.77
C GLU A 46 0.62 23.61 -5.55
N GLY A 47 0.58 22.46 -4.86
CA GLY A 47 -0.26 22.25 -3.69
C GLY A 47 -1.73 21.94 -4.01
N PHE A 48 -2.58 21.97 -2.97
CA PHE A 48 -4.01 21.61 -3.10
C PHE A 48 -4.83 22.64 -3.90
N ASP A 49 -4.38 23.89 -3.93
CA ASP A 49 -5.05 24.98 -4.66
C ASP A 49 -4.83 24.90 -6.17
N ASN A 50 -3.75 24.24 -6.60
CA ASN A 50 -3.41 24.05 -8.00
C ASN A 50 -2.89 22.63 -8.27
N LEU A 51 -3.83 21.70 -8.48
CA LEU A 51 -3.55 20.28 -8.71
C LEU A 51 -2.95 19.96 -10.09
N GLY A 52 -2.73 20.97 -10.94
CA GLY A 52 -2.26 20.78 -12.31
C GLY A 52 -3.34 20.27 -13.27
N LYS A 53 -2.92 19.65 -14.38
CA LYS A 53 -3.81 19.17 -15.45
C LYS A 53 -4.17 17.69 -15.26
N ILE A 54 -5.38 17.30 -15.68
CA ILE A 54 -5.79 15.90 -15.69
C ILE A 54 -4.91 15.12 -16.68
N LYS A 55 -4.29 14.06 -16.20
CA LYS A 55 -3.54 13.13 -17.04
C LYS A 55 -4.51 12.18 -17.76
N TRP A 56 -4.67 12.38 -19.07
CA TRP A 56 -5.61 11.64 -19.90
C TRP A 56 -5.40 10.13 -19.90
N GLU A 57 -4.15 9.67 -19.80
CA GLU A 57 -3.84 8.24 -19.65
C GLU A 57 -4.51 7.64 -18.41
N LEU A 58 -4.44 8.30 -17.25
CA LEU A 58 -5.08 7.83 -16.02
C LEU A 58 -6.60 7.92 -16.11
N ALA A 59 -7.13 8.99 -16.71
CA ALA A 59 -8.56 9.13 -16.93
C ALA A 59 -9.11 7.98 -17.80
N PHE A 60 -8.37 7.57 -18.82
CA PHE A 60 -8.73 6.44 -19.67
C PHE A 60 -8.69 5.10 -18.91
N TYR A 61 -7.65 4.83 -18.12
CA TYR A 61 -7.62 3.62 -17.28
C TYR A 61 -8.75 3.60 -16.25
N LEU A 62 -9.07 4.74 -15.64
CA LEU A 62 -10.20 4.88 -14.72
C LEU A 62 -11.53 4.58 -15.43
N PHE A 63 -11.71 5.12 -16.64
CA PHE A 63 -12.88 4.86 -17.46
C PHE A 63 -13.07 3.36 -17.78
N ILE A 64 -11.99 2.66 -18.14
CA ILE A 64 -12.02 1.20 -18.34
C ILE A 64 -12.46 0.48 -17.05
N VAL A 65 -11.92 0.88 -15.89
CA VAL A 65 -12.32 0.29 -14.60
C VAL A 65 -13.83 0.47 -14.35
N PHE A 66 -14.38 1.66 -14.61
CA PHE A 66 -15.82 1.90 -14.49
C PHE A 66 -16.65 1.02 -15.41
N ILE A 67 -16.21 0.82 -16.66
CA ILE A 67 -16.89 -0.10 -17.60
C ILE A 67 -16.90 -1.53 -17.04
N VAL A 68 -15.76 -2.01 -16.54
CA VAL A 68 -15.66 -3.37 -15.97
C VAL A 68 -16.58 -3.52 -14.75
N VAL A 69 -16.57 -2.55 -13.83
CA VAL A 69 -17.43 -2.54 -12.64
C VAL A 69 -18.91 -2.51 -13.04
N TYR A 70 -19.27 -1.69 -14.03
CA TYR A 70 -20.63 -1.62 -14.55
C TYR A 70 -21.11 -2.98 -15.07
N PHE A 71 -20.33 -3.65 -15.93
CA PHE A 71 -20.69 -4.98 -16.43
C PHE A 71 -20.73 -6.06 -15.33
N ALA A 72 -19.85 -5.98 -14.33
CA ALA A 72 -19.88 -6.88 -13.19
C ALA A 72 -21.20 -6.76 -12.40
N LEU A 73 -21.73 -5.54 -12.29
CA LEU A 73 -22.93 -5.21 -11.50
C LEU A 73 -24.24 -5.22 -12.30
N TRP A 74 -24.23 -5.07 -13.63
CA TRP A 74 -25.44 -4.83 -14.45
C TRP A 74 -26.53 -5.88 -14.17
N LYS A 75 -26.21 -7.17 -14.16
CA LYS A 75 -27.19 -8.25 -13.91
C LYS A 75 -27.42 -8.54 -12.41
N GLY A 76 -27.04 -7.62 -11.53
CA GLY A 76 -27.20 -7.71 -10.08
C GLY A 76 -26.33 -8.80 -9.42
N ILE A 77 -26.79 -9.30 -8.27
CA ILE A 77 -26.03 -10.19 -7.38
C ILE A 77 -25.58 -11.51 -8.04
N LYS A 78 -26.34 -11.98 -9.03
CA LYS A 78 -26.01 -13.23 -9.78
C LYS A 78 -24.80 -13.06 -10.68
N SER A 79 -24.58 -11.86 -11.23
CA SER A 79 -23.43 -11.56 -12.08
C SER A 79 -22.23 -11.14 -11.27
N SER A 80 -22.44 -10.29 -10.26
CA SER A 80 -21.36 -9.90 -9.35
C SER A 80 -20.80 -11.11 -8.60
N GLY A 81 -21.64 -12.06 -8.19
CA GLY A 81 -21.20 -13.32 -7.61
C GLY A 81 -20.24 -14.12 -8.50
N LYS A 82 -20.44 -14.12 -9.83
CA LYS A 82 -19.51 -14.77 -10.78
C LYS A 82 -18.19 -14.01 -10.91
N ALA A 83 -18.24 -12.68 -10.96
CA ALA A 83 -17.04 -11.85 -10.98
C ALA A 83 -16.20 -12.04 -9.70
N VAL A 84 -16.86 -12.12 -8.54
CA VAL A 84 -16.24 -12.35 -7.23
C VAL A 84 -15.43 -13.64 -7.18
N TRP A 85 -15.87 -14.72 -7.84
CA TRP A 85 -15.07 -15.96 -7.91
C TRP A 85 -13.66 -15.72 -8.47
N ILE A 86 -13.51 -14.84 -9.45
CA ILE A 86 -12.20 -14.51 -10.02
C ILE A 86 -11.50 -13.49 -9.12
N THR A 87 -12.17 -12.39 -8.78
CA THR A 87 -11.53 -11.25 -8.09
C THR A 87 -11.18 -11.55 -6.64
N ALA A 88 -11.87 -12.48 -5.97
CA ALA A 88 -11.54 -12.90 -4.61
C ALA A 88 -10.43 -13.95 -4.59
N ILE A 89 -10.34 -14.83 -5.59
CA ILE A 89 -9.35 -15.93 -5.62
C ILE A 89 -7.99 -15.46 -6.16
N ALA A 90 -7.98 -14.61 -7.19
CA ALA A 90 -6.73 -14.18 -7.85
C ALA A 90 -5.70 -13.55 -6.87
N PRO A 91 -6.08 -12.69 -5.91
CA PRO A 91 -5.15 -12.16 -4.92
C PRO A 91 -4.46 -13.25 -4.10
N TYR A 92 -5.16 -14.31 -3.69
CA TYR A 92 -4.55 -15.42 -2.94
C TYR A 92 -3.51 -16.18 -3.77
N ILE A 93 -3.80 -16.42 -5.06
CA ILE A 93 -2.83 -17.06 -5.97
C ILE A 93 -1.56 -16.22 -6.07
N VAL A 94 -1.71 -14.91 -6.32
CA VAL A 94 -0.58 -13.98 -6.41
C VAL A 94 0.18 -13.94 -5.08
N LEU A 95 -0.50 -13.85 -3.95
CA LEU A 95 0.12 -13.85 -2.62
C LEU A 95 0.91 -15.13 -2.35
N ILE A 96 0.41 -16.31 -2.75
CA ILE A 96 1.12 -17.58 -2.58
C ILE A 96 2.39 -17.60 -3.45
N ILE A 97 2.30 -17.18 -4.72
CA ILE A 97 3.48 -17.12 -5.60
C ILE A 97 4.52 -16.14 -5.04
N LEU A 98 4.08 -14.96 -4.61
CA LEU A 98 4.96 -13.94 -4.01
C LEU A 98 5.54 -14.41 -2.69
N LEU A 99 4.79 -15.15 -1.87
CA LEU A 99 5.28 -15.74 -0.62
C LEU A 99 6.39 -16.74 -0.91
N ILE A 100 6.16 -17.71 -1.80
CA ILE A 100 7.17 -18.71 -2.20
C ILE A 100 8.42 -18.02 -2.74
N ARG A 101 8.24 -17.03 -3.62
CA ARG A 101 9.37 -16.27 -4.17
C ARG A 101 10.10 -15.44 -3.10
N GLY A 102 9.37 -14.85 -2.17
CA GLY A 102 9.91 -14.05 -1.08
C GLY A 102 10.74 -14.89 -0.10
N VAL A 103 10.26 -16.07 0.30
CA VAL A 103 10.99 -16.93 1.25
C VAL A 103 12.21 -17.61 0.63
N THR A 104 12.17 -17.88 -0.69
CA THR A 104 13.30 -18.47 -1.44
C THR A 104 14.45 -17.48 -1.72
N LEU A 105 14.25 -16.18 -1.48
CA LEU A 105 15.28 -15.17 -1.65
C LEU A 105 16.27 -15.18 -0.48
N SER A 106 17.56 -15.00 -0.78
CA SER A 106 18.58 -14.88 0.27
C SER A 106 18.31 -13.64 1.14
N GLY A 107 18.44 -13.80 2.46
CA GLY A 107 18.16 -12.73 3.43
C GLY A 107 16.68 -12.56 3.80
N SER A 108 15.76 -13.41 3.30
CA SER A 108 14.32 -13.39 3.64
C SER A 108 14.06 -13.45 5.16
N LEU A 109 14.86 -14.22 5.89
CA LEU A 109 14.76 -14.37 7.35
C LEU A 109 14.95 -13.05 8.11
N ILE A 110 15.75 -12.11 7.60
CA ILE A 110 15.98 -10.82 8.27
C ILE A 110 14.70 -9.99 8.27
N GLY A 111 13.99 -9.96 7.13
CA GLY A 111 12.71 -9.27 7.00
C GLY A 111 11.61 -9.93 7.85
N ILE A 112 11.55 -11.26 7.86
CA ILE A 112 10.58 -12.02 8.68
C ILE A 112 10.81 -11.75 10.17
N LYS A 113 12.07 -11.80 10.63
CA LYS A 113 12.41 -11.50 12.02
C LYS A 113 12.02 -10.08 12.38
N TYR A 114 12.37 -9.09 11.56
CA TYR A 114 12.01 -7.69 11.79
C TYR A 114 10.49 -7.47 11.88
N TYR A 115 9.71 -8.15 11.03
CA TYR A 115 8.25 -8.04 11.03
C TYR A 115 7.60 -8.67 12.28
N LEU A 116 8.09 -9.82 12.74
CA LEU A 116 7.49 -10.58 13.84
C LEU A 116 8.07 -10.25 15.22
N GLU A 117 9.17 -9.50 15.31
CA GLU A 117 9.82 -9.18 16.59
C GLU A 117 8.89 -8.34 17.50
N PRO A 118 8.42 -8.89 18.63
CA PRO A 118 7.42 -8.24 19.45
C PRO A 118 8.04 -7.14 20.31
N LYS A 119 7.48 -5.93 20.25
CA LYS A 119 7.89 -4.80 21.09
C LYS A 119 6.84 -4.54 22.17
N MET A 120 6.97 -5.23 23.30
CA MET A 120 5.95 -5.20 24.37
C MET A 120 5.73 -3.82 25.00
N GLU A 121 6.75 -2.96 24.99
CA GLU A 121 6.65 -1.59 25.53
C GLU A 121 5.64 -0.74 24.76
N LEU A 122 5.49 -1.01 23.46
CA LEU A 122 4.57 -0.29 22.58
C LEU A 122 3.10 -0.56 22.96
N LEU A 123 2.78 -1.77 23.43
CA LEU A 123 1.41 -2.16 23.79
C LEU A 123 0.82 -1.34 24.96
N LYS A 124 1.66 -0.67 25.75
CA LYS A 124 1.22 0.22 26.82
C LYS A 124 0.63 1.54 26.29
N SER A 125 0.91 1.90 25.04
CA SER A 125 0.42 3.13 24.42
C SER A 125 -1.01 2.97 23.91
N PHE A 126 -1.90 3.86 24.35
CA PHE A 126 -3.29 3.93 23.85
C PHE A 126 -3.37 4.10 22.33
N SER A 127 -2.41 4.80 21.72
CA SER A 127 -2.39 5.03 20.27
C SER A 127 -2.36 3.74 19.47
N ILE A 128 -1.76 2.67 20.00
CA ILE A 128 -1.66 1.38 19.30
C ILE A 128 -2.99 0.64 19.30
N TRP A 129 -3.72 0.72 20.42
CA TRP A 129 -5.07 0.17 20.51
C TRP A 129 -6.04 0.92 19.60
N ASN A 130 -5.92 2.24 19.52
CA ASN A 130 -6.70 3.04 18.57
C ASN A 130 -6.40 2.64 17.12
N ALA A 131 -5.11 2.49 16.76
CA ALA A 131 -4.71 2.04 15.43
C ALA A 131 -5.21 0.62 15.12
N ALA A 132 -5.13 -0.31 16.07
CA ALA A 132 -5.61 -1.68 15.91
C ALA A 132 -7.13 -1.74 15.74
N ALA A 133 -7.88 -0.98 16.55
CA ALA A 133 -9.34 -0.88 16.43
C ALA A 133 -9.74 -0.29 15.07
N THR A 134 -9.08 0.79 14.65
CA THR A 134 -9.27 1.42 13.34
C THR A 134 -8.99 0.44 12.20
N GLN A 135 -7.90 -0.33 12.30
CA GLN A 135 -7.53 -1.33 11.31
C GLN A 135 -8.60 -2.42 11.17
N ILE A 136 -9.06 -3.01 12.28
CA ILE A 136 -10.10 -4.06 12.26
C ILE A 136 -11.43 -3.49 11.74
N PHE A 137 -11.80 -2.29 12.17
CA PHE A 137 -13.03 -1.63 11.73
C PHE A 137 -13.04 -1.41 10.21
N PHE A 138 -12.00 -0.82 9.63
CA PHE A 138 -11.94 -0.60 8.19
C PHE A 138 -11.67 -1.88 7.39
N SER A 139 -11.02 -2.89 7.98
CA SER A 139 -10.82 -4.19 7.33
C SER A 139 -12.12 -4.99 7.19
N LEU A 140 -13.02 -4.91 8.17
CA LEU A 140 -14.32 -5.61 8.15
C LEU A 140 -15.44 -4.76 7.52
N GLY A 141 -15.34 -3.44 7.64
CA GLY A 141 -16.32 -2.47 7.13
C GLY A 141 -17.75 -2.60 7.68
N PRO A 142 -17.98 -2.90 8.98
CA PRO A 142 -19.34 -2.96 9.52
C PRO A 142 -20.00 -1.59 9.46
N GLY A 143 -21.32 -1.56 9.23
CA GLY A 143 -22.09 -0.32 9.20
C GLY A 143 -22.06 0.46 7.87
N PHE A 144 -21.26 0.04 6.87
CA PHE A 144 -21.25 0.68 5.55
C PHE A 144 -22.39 0.23 4.61
N GLY A 145 -23.36 -0.55 5.10
CA GLY A 145 -24.51 -1.01 4.32
C GLY A 145 -24.23 -2.14 3.31
N VAL A 146 -22.97 -2.40 2.94
CA VAL A 146 -22.60 -3.47 2.00
C VAL A 146 -23.00 -4.85 2.53
N LEU A 147 -22.63 -5.18 3.78
CA LEU A 147 -23.00 -6.46 4.39
C LEU A 147 -24.53 -6.60 4.55
N LEU A 148 -25.21 -5.50 4.86
CA LEU A 148 -26.68 -5.48 4.94
C LEU A 148 -27.31 -5.81 3.57
N ALA A 149 -26.87 -5.13 2.51
CA ALA A 149 -27.33 -5.37 1.15
C ALA A 149 -26.99 -6.78 0.65
N LEU A 150 -25.84 -7.34 1.03
CA LEU A 150 -25.52 -8.74 0.70
C LEU A 150 -26.42 -9.72 1.46
N SER A 151 -26.66 -9.46 2.75
CA SER A 151 -27.49 -10.30 3.60
C SER A 151 -28.96 -10.32 3.18
N SER A 152 -29.49 -9.24 2.58
CA SER A 152 -30.87 -9.18 2.09
C SER A 152 -31.16 -10.11 0.91
N TYR A 153 -30.13 -10.62 0.23
CA TYR A 153 -30.28 -11.64 -0.82
C TYR A 153 -30.15 -13.07 -0.30
N ASN A 154 -29.94 -13.27 1.00
CA ASN A 154 -29.79 -14.58 1.60
C ASN A 154 -31.15 -15.23 1.94
N LYS A 155 -31.18 -16.56 2.10
CA LYS A 155 -32.39 -17.27 2.54
C LYS A 155 -32.69 -16.91 4.00
N PHE A 156 -33.98 -16.78 4.33
CA PHE A 156 -34.43 -16.42 5.68
C PHE A 156 -33.95 -17.40 6.77
N HIS A 157 -33.92 -18.69 6.47
CA HIS A 157 -33.45 -19.74 7.38
C HIS A 157 -31.98 -20.14 7.15
N ASN A 158 -31.15 -19.24 6.59
CA ASN A 158 -29.71 -19.50 6.46
C ASN A 158 -28.99 -19.22 7.79
N ASN A 159 -28.15 -20.15 8.25
CA ASN A 159 -27.28 -19.91 9.39
C ASN A 159 -26.24 -18.83 9.01
N CYS A 160 -26.40 -17.63 9.57
CA CYS A 160 -25.53 -16.47 9.32
C CYS A 160 -24.45 -16.27 10.40
N TYR A 161 -24.43 -17.10 11.44
CA TYR A 161 -23.41 -17.05 12.50
C TYR A 161 -22.13 -17.81 12.12
N ARG A 162 -22.24 -18.80 11.23
CA ARG A 162 -21.13 -19.61 10.72
C ARG A 162 -20.45 -18.94 9.54
#